data_AF-A0A0L7KNE4-F1
#
_entry.id   AF-A0A0L7KNE4-F1
#
_cell.length_a   1.000
_cell.length_b   1.000
_cell.length_c   1.000
_cell.angle_alpha   90.00
_cell.angle_beta   90.00
_cell.angle_gamma   90.00
#
_symmetry.space_group_name_H-M   'P 1'
#
loop_
_entity.id
_entity.type
_entity.pdbx_description
1 polymer ?
#
loop_
_entity_poly.entity_id
_entity_poly.type
_entity_poly.pdbx_seq_one_letter_code
_entity_poly.pdbx_strand_id
1 'polypeptide(L)' 'LFPSATVEENFADRLVFSVPQSAVSSLARCFQQIEEAKEKLNIVEYSFSQTTLEQVFLKFAQTESVESSDQDK' A
#
# COMPACT_ATOMS: atom_id res chain seq x y z
N LEU A 1 3.57 12.49 5.49
CA LEU A 1 4.21 11.81 4.34
C LEU A 1 3.27 11.80 3.14
N PHE A 2 2.15 11.07 3.20
CA PHE A 2 1.17 11.02 2.10
C PHE A 2 -0.26 11.13 2.65
N PRO A 3 -0.89 12.31 2.65
CA PRO A 3 -2.21 12.51 3.25
C PRO A 3 -3.34 11.74 2.55
N SER A 4 -3.16 11.47 1.26
CA SER A 4 -4.12 10.77 0.41
C SER A 4 -3.85 9.26 0.32
N ALA A 5 -2.92 8.73 1.13
CA ALA A 5 -2.67 7.30 1.16
C ALA A 5 -3.79 6.56 1.89
N THR A 6 -4.12 5.36 1.41
CA THR A 6 -5.12 4.47 2.02
C THR A 6 -4.44 3.20 2.53
N VAL A 7 -4.92 2.64 3.63
CA VAL A 7 -4.46 1.33 4.12
C VAL A 7 -5.06 0.27 3.20
N GLU A 8 -4.21 -0.55 2.59
CA GLU A 8 -4.64 -1.73 1.83
C GLU A 8 -4.60 -3.00 2.66
N GLU A 9 -3.56 -3.14 3.49
CA GLU A 9 -3.37 -4.32 4.31
C GLU A 9 -2.92 -3.91 5.71
N ASN A 10 -3.49 -4.56 6.71
CA ASN A 10 -3.08 -4.47 8.08
C ASN A 10 -2.97 -5.89 8.64
N PHE A 11 -1.75 -6.38 8.76
CA PHE A 11 -1.48 -7.73 9.21
C PHE A 11 -0.30 -7.75 10.18
N ALA A 12 -0.56 -8.20 11.42
CA ALA A 12 0.42 -8.27 12.49
C ALA A 12 1.16 -6.94 12.71
N ASP A 13 2.47 -6.91 12.45
CA ASP A 13 3.36 -5.76 12.56
C ASP A 13 3.58 -5.03 11.22
N ARG A 14 2.87 -5.42 10.17
CA ARG A 14 2.99 -4.87 8.82
C ARG A 14 1.75 -4.09 8.40
N LEU A 15 2.00 -2.86 7.96
CA LEU A 15 1.02 -2.01 7.30
C LEU A 15 1.42 -1.80 5.85
N VAL A 16 0.47 -1.99 4.93
CA VAL A 16 0.64 -1.69 3.50
C VAL A 16 -0.27 -0.54 3.13
N PHE A 17 0.31 0.49 2.53
CA PHE A 17 -0.41 1.68 2.10
C PHE A 17 -0.38 1.80 0.57
N SER A 18 -1.53 2.10 -0.02
CA SER A 18 -1.61 2.59 -1.40
C SER A 18 -1.43 4.09 -1.40
N VAL A 19 -0.46 4.56 -2.17
CA VAL A 19 -0.18 5.99 -2.33
C VAL A 19 -0.53 6.40 -3.76
N PRO A 20 -1.43 7.39 -3.96
CA PRO A 20 -1.73 7.90 -5.28
C PRO A 20 -0.47 8.43 -5.96
N GLN A 21 -0.27 8.11 -7.23
CA GLN A 21 0.93 8.56 -7.97
C GLN A 21 1.02 10.09 -8.05
N SER A 22 -0.12 10.79 -8.05
CA SER A 22 -0.18 12.26 -7.99
C SER A 22 0.37 12.85 -6.69
N ALA A 23 0.45 12.07 -5.61
CA ALA A 23 1.05 12.48 -4.34
C ALA A 23 2.58 12.26 -4.31
N VAL A 24 3.15 11.60 -5.33
CA VAL A 24 4.57 11.26 -5.40
C VAL A 24 5.25 12.11 -6.46
N SER A 25 5.90 13.19 -6.04
CA SER A 25 6.63 14.09 -6.95
C SER A 25 8.10 13.69 -7.15
N SER A 26 8.72 13.04 -6.15
CA SER A 26 10.11 12.57 -6.21
C SER A 26 10.34 11.41 -5.25
N LEU A 27 10.90 10.31 -5.77
CA LEU A 27 11.26 9.15 -4.94
C LEU A 27 12.30 9.52 -3.89
N ALA A 28 13.30 10.33 -4.23
CA ALA A 28 14.33 10.77 -3.28
C ALA A 28 13.71 11.51 -2.07
N ARG A 29 12.75 12.41 -2.32
CA ARG A 29 12.02 13.11 -1.27
C ARG A 29 11.17 12.15 -0.43
N CYS A 30 10.52 11.19 -1.08
CA CYS A 30 9.70 10.19 -0.39
C CYS A 30 10.56 9.34 0.55
N PHE A 31 11.66 8.78 0.05
CA PHE A 31 12.60 7.99 0.85
C PHE A 31 13.17 8.81 2.01
N GLN A 32 13.61 10.06 1.78
CA GLN A 32 14.07 10.93 2.87
C GLN A 32 13.02 11.10 3.97
N GLN A 33 11.78 11.43 3.59
CA GLN A 33 10.71 11.63 4.57
C GLN A 33 10.36 10.34 5.33
N ILE A 34 10.44 9.16 4.69
CA ILE A 34 10.19 7.88 5.36
C ILE A 34 11.33 7.55 6.33
N GLU A 35 12.59 7.81 5.98
CA GLU A 35 13.72 7.65 6.90
C GLU A 35 13.57 8.53 8.15
N GLU A 36 13.19 9.80 8.00
CA GLU A 36 12.93 10.68 9.14
C GLU A 36 11.77 10.20 10.02
N ALA A 37 10.76 9.55 9.41
CA ALA A 37 9.65 8.96 10.14
C ALA A 37 10.04 7.63 10.81
N LYS A 38 10.95 6.87 10.20
CA LYS A 38 11.44 5.59 10.70
C LYS A 38 12.02 5.71 12.10
N GLU A 39 12.87 6.72 12.31
CA GLU A 39 13.46 7.02 13.62
C GLU A 39 12.41 7.46 14.65
N LYS A 40 11.44 8.28 14.23
CA LYS A 40 10.42 8.85 15.13
C LYS A 40 9.34 7.84 15.54
N LEU A 41 9.03 6.89 14.65
CA LEU A 41 7.94 5.92 14.81
C LEU A 41 8.45 4.51 15.13
N ASN A 42 9.76 4.31 15.28
CA ASN A 42 10.39 3.00 15.51
C ASN A 42 10.03 1.96 14.44
N ILE A 43 10.01 2.35 13.17
CA ILE A 43 9.77 1.43 12.06
C ILE A 43 11.05 0.58 11.86
N VAL A 44 10.91 -0.74 11.89
CA VAL A 44 12.05 -1.67 11.72
C VAL A 44 12.56 -1.63 10.28
N GLU A 45 11.65 -1.78 9.33
CA GLU A 45 11.92 -1.76 7.89
C GLU A 45 10.74 -1.19 7.12
N TYR A 46 11.00 -0.70 5.91
CA TYR A 46 9.96 -0.28 4.99
C TYR A 46 10.38 -0.60 3.55
N SER A 47 9.39 -0.72 2.68
CA SER A 47 9.58 -0.74 1.24
C SER A 47 8.65 0.27 0.59
N PHE A 48 9.12 0.90 -0.49
CA PHE A 48 8.33 1.80 -1.29
C PHE A 48 8.52 1.44 -2.76
N SER A 49 7.46 0.92 -3.37
CA SER A 49 7.50 0.35 -4.72
C SER A 49 6.26 0.74 -5.50
N GLN A 50 6.38 0.79 -6.82
CA GLN A 50 5.22 0.85 -7.69
C GLN A 50 4.53 -0.52 -7.72
N THR A 51 3.21 -0.49 -7.80
CA THR A 51 2.43 -1.71 -8.03
C THR A 51 2.73 -2.25 -9.44
N THR A 52 2.99 -3.54 -9.54
CA THR A 52 3.22 -4.19 -10.83
C THR A 52 1.90 -4.51 -11.54
N LEU A 53 1.94 -4.69 -12.86
CA LEU A 53 0.76 -5.11 -13.63
C LEU A 53 0.21 -6.46 -13.14
N GLU A 54 1.10 -7.38 -12.75
CA GLU A 54 0.73 -8.66 -12.16
C GLU A 54 -0.06 -8.47 -10.85
N GLN A 55 0.40 -7.59 -9.96
CA GLN A 55 -0.31 -7.28 -8.72
C GLN A 55 -1.67 -6.63 -8.98
N VAL A 56 -1.77 -5.75 -10.00
CA VAL A 56 -3.05 -5.19 -10.45
C VAL A 56 -3.98 -6.30 -10.91
N PHE A 57 -3.50 -7.24 -11.74
CA PHE A 57 -4.30 -8.36 -12.23
C PHE A 57 -4.77 -9.28 -11.11
N LEU A 58 -3.89 -9.61 -10.15
CA LEU A 58 -4.23 -10.41 -8.97
C LEU A 58 -5.30 -9.74 -8.10
N LYS A 59 -5.26 -8.42 -7.94
CA LYS A 59 -6.29 -7.67 -7.21
C LYS A 59 -7.65 -7.76 -7.92
N PHE A 60 -7.67 -7.60 -9.24
CA PHE A 60 -8.90 -7.78 -10.01
C PHE A 60 -9.49 -9.18 -9.85
N ALA A 61 -8.66 -10.23 -9.97
CA ALA A 61 -9.13 -11.61 -9.80
C ALA A 61 -9.66 -11.90 -8.38
N GLN A 62 -9.09 -11.28 -7.35
CA GLN A 62 -9.57 -11.42 -5.97
C GLN A 62 -10.94 -10.74 -5.77
N THR A 63 -11.16 -9.56 -6.34
CA THR A 63 -12.46 -8.88 -6.26
C THR A 63 -13.60 -9.72 -6.85
N GLU A 64 -13.37 -10.34 -8.02
CA GLU A 64 -14.36 -11.20 -8.69
C GLU A 64 -14.68 -12.49 -7.88
N SER A 65 -13.72 -12.99 -7.11
CA SER A 65 -13.92 -14.17 -6.25
C SER A 65 -14.77 -13.89 -5.00
N VAL A 66 -14.83 -12.64 -4.55
CA VAL A 66 -15.63 -12.23 -3.39
C VAL A 66 -17.09 -11.95 -3.79
N GLU A 67 -17.33 -11.50 -5.03
CA GLU A 67 -18.67 -11.21 -5.55
C GLU A 67 -19.51 -12.47 -5.90
N SER A 68 -18.93 -13.67 -5.83
CA SER A 68 -19.59 -14.93 -6.20
C SER A 68 -20.06 -15.79 -5.00
N SER A 69 -19.97 -15.29 -3.76
CA SER A 69 -20.36 -16.03 -2.55
C SER A 69 -21.70 -15.61 -1.90
N ASP A 70 -22.45 -14.67 -2.49
CA ASP A 70 -23.73 -14.18 -1.95
C ASP A 70 -24.96 -14.63 -2.76
N GLN A 71 -24.99 -15.90 -3.19
CA GLN A 71 -26.20 -16.47 -3.80
C GLN A 71 -26.43 -17.93 -3.43
N ASP A 72 -26.54 -18.23 -2.14
CA ASP A 72 -27.24 -19.41 -1.65
C ASP A 72 -27.94 -19.09 -0.32
N LYS A 73 -29.23 -18.73 -0.41
CA LYS A 73 -30.20 -18.90 0.67
C LYS A 73 -31.59 -19.16 0.13
#